data_AF-A0A0B6YJH0-F1
#
_entry.id   AF-A0A0B6YJH0-F1
#
_cell.length_a   1.000
_cell.length_b   1.000
_cell.length_c   1.000
_cell.angle_alpha   90.00
_cell.angle_beta   90.00
_cell.angle_gamma   90.00
#
_symmetry.space_group_name_H-M   'P 1'
#
loop_
_entity.id
_entity.type
_entity.pdbx_description
1 polymer ?
#
loop_
_entity_poly.entity_id
_entity_poly.type
_entity_poly.pdbx_seq_one_letter_code
_entity_poly.pdbx_strand_id
1 'polypeptide(L)'
;HFQTQIRDGITTGIECMAKECPVLVTEDFVYKVLSQSKLRDKYSKFSFNDLIKSHPKLRYCPGVDCSVIIKAKELKAKKVECYSCKIIFCFKCGLAYHAPTECDVIKRWLTKCEDDSETANYISAHTKDCPKCH
;
A
#
# COMPACT_ATOMS: atom_id res chain seq x y z
N HIS A 1 -19.00 0.58 -19.13
CA HIS A 1 -17.63 1.12 -19.09
C HIS A 1 -17.26 1.61 -17.68
N PHE A 2 -17.72 2.79 -17.22
CA PHE A 2 -17.37 3.34 -15.89
C PHE A 2 -17.60 2.37 -14.73
N GLN A 3 -18.76 1.72 -14.69
CA GLN A 3 -19.08 0.77 -13.62
C GLN A 3 -18.10 -0.41 -13.55
N THR A 4 -17.62 -0.87 -14.70
CA THR A 4 -16.64 -1.95 -14.81
C THR A 4 -15.28 -1.50 -14.30
N GLN A 5 -14.77 -0.37 -14.82
CA GLN A 5 -13.50 0.23 -14.37
C GLN A 5 -13.46 0.42 -12.84
N ILE A 6 -14.54 0.96 -12.26
CA ILE A 6 -14.65 1.21 -10.82
C ILE A 6 -14.73 -0.10 -10.02
N ARG A 7 -15.36 -1.15 -10.57
CA ARG A 7 -15.40 -2.47 -9.93
C ARG A 7 -14.00 -3.08 -9.86
N ASP A 8 -13.20 -2.86 -10.90
CA ASP A 8 -11.81 -3.32 -11.02
C ASP A 8 -10.83 -2.43 -10.24
N GLY A 9 -11.31 -1.39 -9.56
CA GLY A 9 -10.49 -0.51 -8.71
C GLY A 9 -9.84 0.66 -9.44
N ILE A 10 -10.13 0.85 -10.72
CA ILE A 10 -9.59 1.95 -11.52
C ILE A 10 -10.48 3.18 -11.32
N THR A 11 -9.93 4.23 -10.71
CA THR A 11 -10.66 5.48 -10.47
C THR A 11 -9.93 6.72 -10.94
N THR A 12 -8.63 6.81 -10.68
CA THR A 12 -7.75 7.80 -11.32
C THR A 12 -7.28 7.25 -12.67
N GLY A 13 -7.46 8.00 -13.75
CA GLY A 13 -7.02 7.57 -15.09
C GLY A 13 -8.10 6.90 -15.95
N ILE A 14 -9.39 7.07 -15.62
CA ILE A 14 -10.46 6.64 -16.54
C ILE A 14 -10.46 7.55 -17.77
N GLU A 15 -10.28 6.96 -18.94
CA GLU A 15 -10.29 7.66 -20.23
C GLU A 15 -11.64 7.53 -20.94
N CYS A 16 -11.81 8.32 -21.99
CA CYS A 16 -12.97 8.27 -22.86
C CYS A 16 -13.11 6.89 -23.52
N MET A 17 -14.34 6.40 -23.65
CA MET A 17 -14.63 5.09 -24.27
C MET A 17 -14.41 5.04 -25.78
N ALA A 18 -14.14 6.19 -26.43
CA ALA A 18 -13.83 6.23 -27.85
C ALA A 18 -12.45 5.62 -28.11
N LYS A 19 -12.31 4.91 -29.23
CA LYS A 19 -11.05 4.31 -29.63
C LYS A 19 -9.95 5.38 -29.74
N GLU A 20 -8.81 5.13 -29.11
CA GLU A 20 -7.61 6.00 -29.15
C GLU A 20 -7.86 7.43 -28.65
N CYS A 21 -8.82 7.63 -27.73
CA CYS A 21 -9.09 8.93 -27.14
C CYS A 21 -8.47 9.05 -25.74
N PRO A 22 -7.36 9.80 -25.56
CA PRO A 22 -6.64 9.92 -24.28
C PRO A 22 -7.31 10.90 -23.31
N VAL A 23 -8.54 11.35 -23.61
CA VAL A 23 -9.24 12.35 -22.80
C VAL A 23 -9.65 11.71 -21.48
N LEU A 24 -9.09 12.22 -20.39
CA LEU A 24 -9.45 11.81 -19.04
C LEU A 24 -10.85 12.30 -18.67
N VAL A 25 -11.60 11.41 -18.03
CA VAL A 25 -12.94 11.70 -17.55
C VAL A 25 -12.85 12.43 -16.21
N THR A 26 -13.53 13.57 -16.11
CA THR A 26 -13.56 14.36 -14.88
C THR A 26 -14.43 13.70 -13.82
N GLU A 27 -14.08 13.93 -12.55
CA GLU A 27 -14.83 13.42 -11.40
C GLU A 27 -16.31 13.87 -11.44
N ASP A 28 -16.58 15.12 -11.81
CA ASP A 28 -17.95 15.64 -11.98
C ASP A 28 -18.76 14.85 -13.01
N PHE A 29 -18.12 14.45 -14.11
CA PHE A 29 -18.78 13.66 -15.14
C PHE A 29 -19.07 12.24 -14.64
N VAL A 30 -18.11 11.62 -13.95
CA VAL A 30 -18.30 10.29 -13.33
C VAL A 30 -19.48 10.34 -12.35
N TYR A 31 -19.55 11.35 -11.47
CA TYR A 31 -20.68 11.50 -10.57
C TYR A 31 -22.00 11.75 -11.31
N LYS A 32 -22.03 12.52 -12.40
CA LYS A 32 -23.28 12.71 -13.17
C LYS A 32 -23.78 11.40 -13.79
N VAL A 33 -22.88 10.56 -14.29
CA VAL A 33 -23.22 9.30 -14.99
C VAL A 33 -23.55 8.16 -14.03
N LEU A 34 -22.92 8.11 -12.85
CA LEU A 34 -23.20 7.07 -11.85
C LEU A 34 -24.51 7.35 -11.13
N SER A 35 -25.60 6.65 -11.46
CA SER A 35 -26.87 6.77 -10.73
C SER A 35 -26.90 6.00 -9.41
N GLN A 36 -26.09 4.96 -9.25
CA GLN A 36 -26.09 4.08 -8.08
C GLN A 36 -25.23 4.63 -6.94
N SER A 37 -25.85 4.90 -5.79
CA SER A 37 -25.17 5.41 -4.57
C SER A 37 -23.96 4.56 -4.16
N LYS A 38 -24.11 3.22 -4.10
CA LYS A 38 -23.02 2.30 -3.73
C LYS A 38 -21.77 2.41 -4.63
N LEU A 39 -21.96 2.66 -5.93
CA LEU A 39 -20.84 2.81 -6.86
C LEU A 39 -20.14 4.17 -6.69
N ARG A 40 -20.90 5.22 -6.37
CA ARG A 40 -20.33 6.53 -6.03
C ARG A 40 -19.47 6.46 -4.78
N ASP A 41 -19.95 5.76 -3.74
CA ASP A 41 -19.17 5.56 -2.51
C ASP A 41 -17.87 4.79 -2.78
N LYS A 42 -17.95 3.76 -3.62
CA LYS A 42 -16.77 2.97 -4.02
C LYS A 42 -15.79 3.83 -4.83
N TYR A 43 -16.28 4.62 -5.78
CA TYR A 43 -15.47 5.55 -6.56
C TYR A 43 -14.77 6.57 -5.67
N SER A 44 -15.51 7.23 -4.77
CA SER A 44 -14.98 8.23 -3.85
C SER A 44 -13.86 7.65 -2.96
N LYS A 45 -14.09 6.47 -2.39
CA LYS A 45 -13.08 5.78 -1.55
C LYS A 45 -11.82 5.45 -2.32
N PHE A 46 -11.95 4.90 -3.53
CA PHE A 46 -10.79 4.52 -4.35
C PHE A 46 -10.04 5.74 -4.87
N SER A 47 -10.75 6.77 -5.36
CA SER A 47 -10.14 8.01 -5.83
C SER A 47 -9.35 8.68 -4.72
N PHE A 48 -9.93 8.75 -3.52
CA PHE A 48 -9.25 9.26 -2.34
C PHE A 48 -8.03 8.40 -1.96
N ASN A 49 -8.15 7.07 -1.99
CA ASN A 49 -7.01 6.18 -1.72
C ASN A 49 -5.86 6.40 -2.71
N ASP A 50 -6.16 6.56 -4.01
CA ASP A 50 -5.17 6.79 -5.05
C ASP A 50 -4.48 8.15 -4.89
N LEU A 51 -5.23 9.19 -4.49
CA LEU A 51 -4.68 10.50 -4.12
C LEU A 51 -3.69 10.39 -2.95
N ILE A 52 -4.06 9.65 -1.89
CA ILE A 52 -3.17 9.47 -0.73
C ILE A 52 -1.93 8.67 -1.11
N LYS A 53 -2.06 7.61 -1.93
CA LYS A 53 -0.93 6.78 -2.37
C LYS A 53 0.04 7.52 -3.27
N SER A 54 -0.45 8.42 -4.12
CA SER A 54 0.37 9.22 -5.03
C SER A 54 1.04 10.41 -4.35
N HIS A 55 0.47 10.93 -3.25
CA HIS A 55 1.02 12.08 -2.56
C HIS A 55 2.26 11.71 -1.71
N PRO A 56 3.45 12.26 -1.98
CA PRO A 56 4.70 11.80 -1.36
C PRO A 56 4.73 11.97 0.17
N LYS A 57 4.03 12.98 0.69
CA LYS A 57 4.00 13.27 2.14
C LYS A 57 2.77 12.73 2.87
N LEU A 58 1.91 11.94 2.22
CA LEU A 58 0.76 11.31 2.86
C LEU A 58 0.93 9.80 2.81
N ARG A 59 0.45 9.10 3.85
CA ARG A 59 0.45 7.65 3.88
C ARG A 59 -0.63 7.13 4.83
N TYR A 60 -1.29 6.04 4.47
CA TYR A 60 -2.15 5.31 5.38
C TYR A 60 -1.34 4.59 6.46
N CYS A 61 -1.94 4.49 7.64
CA CYS A 61 -1.50 3.54 8.65
C CYS A 61 -1.58 2.10 8.09
N PRO A 62 -0.54 1.26 8.27
CA PRO A 62 -0.56 -0.14 7.83
C PRO A 62 -1.35 -1.06 8.79
N GLY A 63 -1.87 -0.54 9.90
CA GLY A 63 -2.65 -1.31 10.85
C GLY A 63 -3.96 -1.82 10.24
N VAL A 64 -4.33 -3.05 10.60
CA VAL A 64 -5.59 -3.69 10.18
C VAL A 64 -6.77 -2.82 10.58
N ASP A 65 -7.68 -2.59 9.63
CA ASP A 65 -8.88 -1.74 9.79
C ASP A 65 -8.62 -0.32 10.32
N CYS A 66 -7.39 0.20 10.12
CA CYS A 66 -7.03 1.55 10.55
C CYS A 66 -7.14 2.55 9.40
N SER A 67 -8.03 3.53 9.53
CA SER A 67 -8.26 4.58 8.53
C SER A 67 -7.41 5.85 8.72
N VAL A 68 -6.46 5.82 9.67
CA VAL A 68 -5.61 6.98 9.99
C VAL A 68 -4.64 7.29 8.84
N ILE A 69 -4.54 8.56 8.49
CA ILE A 69 -3.61 9.08 7.48
C ILE A 69 -2.56 9.93 8.19
N ILE A 70 -1.30 9.65 7.89
CA ILE A 70 -0.15 10.35 8.44
C ILE A 70 0.38 11.33 7.40
N LYS A 71 0.55 12.60 7.80
CA LYS A 71 1.20 13.64 6.99
C LYS A 71 2.60 13.93 7.54
N ALA A 72 3.62 13.73 6.72
CA ALA A 72 4.99 14.08 7.09
C ALA A 72 5.37 15.49 6.63
N LYS A 73 6.25 16.16 7.40
CA LYS A 73 6.89 17.41 6.97
C LYS A 73 7.92 17.13 5.85
N GLU A 74 8.64 16.02 5.97
CA GLU A 74 9.73 15.59 5.11
C GLU A 74 9.60 14.11 4.74
N LEU A 75 9.97 13.76 3.51
CA LEU A 75 9.99 12.37 3.04
C LEU A 75 11.27 11.66 3.54
N LYS A 76 11.25 11.20 4.79
CA LYS A 76 12.36 10.46 5.41
C LYS A 76 11.89 9.15 6.03
N ALA A 77 12.81 8.19 6.19
CA ALA A 77 12.57 6.91 6.84
C ALA A 77 12.48 7.06 8.37
N LYS A 78 11.54 7.87 8.86
CA LYS A 78 11.33 8.11 10.29
C LYS A 78 10.37 7.09 10.88
N LYS A 79 10.57 6.79 12.17
CA LYS A 79 9.63 6.05 13.00
C LYS A 79 8.33 6.84 13.12
N VAL A 80 7.21 6.17 12.88
CA VAL A 80 5.87 6.69 13.09
C VAL A 80 5.13 5.70 13.97
N GLU A 81 4.40 6.22 14.96
CA GLU A 81 3.47 5.45 15.76
C GLU A 81 2.06 5.97 15.47
N CYS A 82 1.16 5.07 15.09
CA CYS A 82 -0.24 5.46 14.87
C CYS A 82 -0.93 5.73 16.20
N TYR A 83 -1.56 6.90 16.35
CA TYR A 83 -2.23 7.25 17.60
C TYR A 83 -3.41 6.30 17.95
N SER A 84 -4.07 5.74 16.92
CA SER A 84 -5.27 4.92 17.04
C SER A 84 -4.95 3.44 17.32
N CYS A 85 -4.22 2.77 16.43
CA CYS A 85 -3.92 1.33 16.57
C CYS A 85 -2.52 1.03 17.15
N LYS A 86 -1.74 2.06 17.48
CA LYS A 86 -0.39 1.94 18.10
C LYS A 86 0.66 1.20 17.27
N ILE A 87 0.36 0.82 16.03
CA ILE A 87 1.36 0.20 15.16
C ILE A 87 2.51 1.17 14.88
N ILE A 88 3.72 0.63 14.91
CA ILE A 88 4.95 1.36 14.66
C ILE A 88 5.50 0.94 13.31
N PHE A 89 5.73 1.92 12.43
CA PHE A 89 6.18 1.66 11.08
C PHE A 89 7.11 2.77 10.56
N CYS A 90 7.80 2.48 9.46
CA CYS A 90 8.64 3.42 8.75
C CYS A 90 7.78 4.24 7.77
N PHE A 91 7.83 5.57 7.89
CA PHE A 91 7.04 6.44 7.01
C PHE A 91 7.39 6.29 5.52
N LYS A 92 8.67 6.05 5.19
CA LYS A 92 9.14 6.00 3.79
C LYS A 92 8.66 4.74 3.06
N CYS A 93 8.72 3.58 3.70
CA CYS A 93 8.39 2.30 3.05
C CYS A 93 7.07 1.68 3.50
N GLY A 94 6.54 2.05 4.67
CA GLY A 94 5.31 1.47 5.24
C GLY A 94 5.53 0.18 6.03
N LEU A 95 6.73 -0.43 5.98
CA LEU A 95 7.07 -1.63 6.73
C LEU A 95 7.29 -1.31 8.22
N ALA A 96 7.38 -2.35 9.06
CA ALA A 96 7.82 -2.23 10.44
C ALA A 96 9.10 -1.37 10.54
N TYR A 97 9.18 -0.51 11.56
CA TYR A 97 10.33 0.37 11.71
C TYR A 97 11.62 -0.46 11.89
N HIS A 98 12.61 -0.19 11.05
CA HIS A 98 13.68 -1.15 10.74
C HIS A 98 15.08 -0.55 10.89
N ALA A 99 15.26 0.49 11.71
CA ALA A 99 16.60 1.00 12.00
C ALA A 99 17.44 -0.08 12.73
N PRO A 100 18.75 -0.20 12.45
CA PRO A 100 19.58 0.72 11.65
C PRO A 100 19.53 0.50 10.13
N THR A 101 18.82 -0.52 9.66
CA THR A 101 18.80 -0.93 8.24
C THR A 101 18.05 0.06 7.35
N GLU A 102 18.46 0.19 6.09
CA GLU A 102 17.77 1.02 5.09
C GLU A 102 16.53 0.33 4.49
N CYS A 103 15.59 1.11 3.96
CA CYS A 103 14.34 0.59 3.40
C CYS A 103 14.55 -0.44 2.27
N ASP A 104 15.56 -0.26 1.44
CA ASP A 104 15.79 -1.14 0.28
C ASP A 104 16.50 -2.43 0.68
N VAL A 105 17.23 -2.41 1.80
CA VAL A 105 17.85 -3.61 2.37
C VAL A 105 16.79 -4.47 3.06
N ILE A 106 15.93 -3.87 3.91
CA ILE A 106 14.87 -4.63 4.59
C ILE A 106 13.85 -5.22 3.60
N LYS A 107 13.53 -4.51 2.51
CA LYS A 107 12.64 -5.05 1.47
C LYS A 107 13.23 -6.30 0.81
N ARG A 108 14.49 -6.23 0.37
CA ARG A 108 15.18 -7.38 -0.23
C ARG A 108 15.29 -8.55 0.75
N TRP A 109 15.53 -8.25 2.02
CA TRP A 109 15.56 -9.25 3.08
C TRP A 109 14.21 -9.97 3.21
N LEU A 110 13.11 -9.22 3.29
CA LEU A 110 11.76 -9.81 3.39
C LEU A 110 11.40 -10.63 2.16
N THR A 111 11.69 -10.15 0.95
CA THR A 111 11.49 -10.92 -0.29
C THR A 111 12.28 -12.23 -0.25
N LYS A 112 13.55 -12.19 0.16
CA LYS A 112 14.34 -13.41 0.31
C LYS A 112 13.73 -14.38 1.32
N CYS A 113 13.25 -13.89 2.48
CA CYS A 113 12.60 -14.73 3.48
C CYS A 113 11.30 -15.36 2.98
N GLU A 114 10.56 -14.69 2.08
CA GLU A 114 9.37 -15.24 1.43
C GLU A 114 9.72 -16.29 0.36
N ASP A 115 10.87 -16.14 -0.30
CA ASP A 115 11.37 -17.09 -1.31
C ASP A 115 12.09 -18.31 -0.72
N ASP A 116 12.59 -18.22 0.51
CA ASP A 116 13.25 -19.32 1.22
C ASP A 116 12.22 -20.43 1.52
N SER A 117 12.55 -21.68 1.18
CA SER A 117 11.59 -22.78 1.32
C SER A 117 11.21 -23.02 2.78
N GLU A 118 9.95 -23.40 3.01
CA GLU A 118 9.46 -23.80 4.34
C GLU A 118 10.36 -24.87 5.00
N THR A 119 10.93 -25.77 4.19
CA THR A 119 11.88 -26.77 4.66
C THR A 119 13.20 -26.16 5.14
N ALA A 120 13.76 -25.19 4.40
CA ALA A 120 14.97 -24.49 4.82
C ALA A 120 14.76 -23.65 6.09
N ASN A 121 13.62 -22.96 6.17
CA ASN A 121 13.23 -22.20 7.35
C ASN A 121 13.07 -23.13 8.57
N TYR A 122 12.37 -24.25 8.45
CA TYR A 122 12.21 -25.21 9.53
C TYR A 122 13.55 -25.79 10.02
N ILE A 123 14.44 -26.20 9.11
CA ILE A 123 15.76 -26.73 9.47
C ILE A 123 16.56 -25.66 10.22
N SER A 124 16.63 -24.42 9.73
CA SER A 124 17.38 -23.35 10.40
C SER A 124 16.81 -22.97 11.78
N ALA A 125 15.49 -23.09 11.96
CA ALA A 125 14.82 -22.74 13.21
C ALA A 125 14.93 -23.85 14.28
N HIS A 126 14.95 -25.11 13.86
CA HIS A 126 14.85 -26.27 14.76
C HIS A 126 16.11 -27.14 14.84
N THR A 127 17.11 -26.90 13.99
CA THR A 127 18.39 -27.58 14.04
C THR A 127 19.51 -26.59 14.26
N LYS A 128 20.52 -27.02 15.01
CA LYS A 128 21.78 -26.31 15.19
C LYS A 128 22.89 -27.31 15.05
N ASP A 129 23.94 -26.90 14.36
CA ASP A 129 25.17 -27.67 14.27
C ASP A 129 25.79 -27.82 15.66
N CYS A 130 26.31 -29.01 15.95
CA CYS A 130 27.09 -29.32 17.13
C CYS A 130 28.32 -28.40 17.19
N PRO A 131 28.47 -27.59 18.25
CA PRO A 131 29.56 -26.63 18.35
C PRO A 131 30.96 -27.27 18.52
N LYS A 132 31.03 -28.61 18.64
CA LYS A 132 32.30 -29.35 18.76
C LYS A 132 32.74 -30.07 17.49
N CYS A 133 31.81 -30.45 16.62
CA CYS A 133 32.09 -31.37 15.51
C CYS A 133 31.61 -30.84 14.15
N HIS A 134 30.83 -29.74 14.15
CA HIS A 134 29.65 -29.53 13.29
C HIS A 134 28.46 -30.41 13.65
#